data_AF-A0A182HDQ6-F1
#
_entry.id   AF-A0A182HDQ6-F1
#
_cell.length_a   1.000
_cell.length_b   1.000
_cell.length_c   1.000
_cell.angle_alpha   90.00
_cell.angle_beta   90.00
_cell.angle_gamma   90.00
#
_symmetry.space_group_name_H-M   'P 1'
#
loop_
_entity.id
_entity.type
_entity.pdbx_description
1 polymer ?
#
loop_
_entity_poly.entity_id
_entity_poly.type
_entity_poly.pdbx_seq_one_letter_code
_entity_poly.pdbx_strand_id
1 'polypeptide(L)'
;MLFLVVFGGLLLLAQGVWSQDSPEQCVGVKCDYQDLNKRFCHVNKARFCQCGLDENGDWFLQVIACPYPDTFFSRSQQLCVHSSVWNPYECAIQIDPTPWPTPVPDYV
;
A
#
# COMPACT_ATOMS: atom_id res chain seq x y z
N MET A 1 -16.72 -42.40 -36.61
CA MET A 1 -16.01 -41.21 -36.11
C MET A 1 -16.36 -40.04 -37.03
N LEU A 2 -17.15 -39.10 -36.51
CA LEU A 2 -17.60 -37.79 -37.07
C LEU A 2 -18.20 -37.08 -35.85
N PHE A 3 -17.87 -35.85 -35.44
CA PHE A 3 -18.10 -34.50 -36.02
C PHE A 3 -17.03 -33.55 -35.43
N LEU A 4 -16.24 -32.78 -36.19
CA LEU A 4 -16.53 -31.51 -36.89
C LEU A 4 -16.58 -30.23 -35.99
N VAL A 5 -15.65 -29.32 -36.31
CA VAL A 5 -15.68 -27.83 -36.28
C VAL A 5 -15.30 -27.03 -35.02
N VAL A 6 -14.07 -26.50 -35.07
CA VAL A 6 -13.67 -25.07 -34.90
C VAL A 6 -14.67 -24.14 -34.18
N PHE A 7 -14.40 -23.85 -32.91
CA PHE A 7 -14.65 -22.52 -32.32
C PHE A 7 -13.28 -21.85 -32.26
N GLY A 8 -12.94 -20.90 -33.14
CA GLY A 8 -13.59 -19.60 -33.16
C GLY A 8 -12.89 -18.74 -32.10
N GLY A 9 -11.76 -18.14 -32.50
CA GLY A 9 -10.97 -17.31 -31.60
C GLY A 9 -11.71 -16.05 -31.16
N LEU A 10 -11.03 -15.33 -30.26
CA LEU A 10 -11.18 -13.93 -29.86
C LEU A 10 -11.68 -13.73 -28.41
N LEU A 11 -10.68 -13.43 -27.56
CA LEU A 11 -10.67 -12.53 -26.41
C LEU A 11 -11.91 -12.45 -25.50
N LEU A 12 -11.70 -12.71 -24.21
CA LEU A 12 -11.72 -11.64 -23.22
C LEU A 12 -10.79 -11.99 -22.07
N LEU A 13 -9.70 -11.22 -22.00
CA LEU A 13 -8.78 -11.11 -20.88
C LEU A 13 -9.57 -10.61 -19.67
N ALA A 14 -10.10 -11.50 -18.85
CA ALA A 14 -10.39 -11.21 -17.46
C ALA A 14 -9.28 -11.80 -16.60
N GLN A 15 -8.04 -11.42 -16.92
CA GLN A 15 -6.97 -11.50 -15.94
C GLN A 15 -7.36 -10.44 -14.93
N GLY A 16 -8.10 -10.85 -13.88
CA GLY A 16 -8.28 -10.01 -12.72
C GLY A 16 -6.89 -9.58 -12.32
N VAL A 17 -6.60 -8.28 -12.49
CA VAL A 17 -5.39 -7.64 -12.01
C VAL A 17 -5.53 -7.59 -10.49
N TRP A 18 -5.51 -8.75 -9.85
CA TRP A 18 -5.21 -8.86 -8.45
C TRP A 18 -3.73 -8.54 -8.38
N SER A 19 -3.41 -7.24 -8.29
CA SER A 19 -2.07 -6.82 -7.90
C SER A 19 -1.88 -7.40 -6.50
N GLN A 20 -1.18 -8.52 -6.46
CA GLN A 20 -0.79 -9.29 -5.29
C GLN A 20 0.29 -8.47 -4.57
N ASP A 21 -0.10 -7.28 -4.10
CA ASP A 21 0.75 -6.43 -3.29
C ASP A 21 0.93 -7.17 -1.97
N SER A 22 2.16 -7.64 -1.74
CA SER A 22 2.43 -8.50 -0.61
C SER A 22 2.55 -7.67 0.67
N PRO A 23 2.07 -8.18 1.82
CA PRO A 23 2.24 -7.52 3.12
C PRO A 23 3.71 -7.23 3.47
N GLU A 24 4.63 -7.92 2.81
CA GLU A 24 6.09 -7.77 2.90
C GLU A 24 6.57 -6.40 2.41
N GLN A 25 5.78 -5.72 1.58
CA GLN A 25 6.06 -4.39 1.05
C GLN A 25 5.58 -3.27 1.98
N CYS A 26 5.15 -3.61 3.20
CA CYS A 26 4.82 -2.66 4.24
C CYS A 26 6.07 -2.26 5.01
N VAL A 27 6.34 -0.96 5.07
CA VAL A 27 7.60 -0.43 5.56
C VAL A 27 7.63 -0.43 7.09
N GLY A 28 8.38 -1.37 7.67
CA GLY A 28 8.86 -1.32 9.05
C GLY A 28 7.81 -1.62 10.13
N VAL A 29 6.96 -2.63 9.94
CA VAL A 29 5.84 -2.92 10.86
C VAL A 29 5.91 -4.33 11.43
N LYS A 30 5.80 -4.43 12.76
CA LYS A 30 5.35 -5.63 13.47
C LYS A 30 4.04 -5.27 14.15
N CYS A 31 2.97 -6.00 13.87
CA CYS A 31 1.67 -5.71 14.47
C CYS A 31 1.67 -6.05 15.96
N ASP A 32 1.16 -5.12 16.76
CA ASP A 32 0.87 -5.27 18.18
C ASP A 32 -0.40 -4.44 18.52
N TYR A 33 -0.96 -4.63 19.71
CA TYR A 33 -2.17 -3.94 20.16
C TYR A 33 -2.06 -2.41 20.10
N GLN A 34 -0.87 -1.84 20.24
CA GLN A 34 -0.64 -0.39 20.15
C GLN A 34 -0.82 0.16 18.73
N ASP A 35 -0.79 -0.70 17.71
CA ASP A 35 -0.77 -0.32 16.30
C ASP A 35 -2.11 -0.56 15.58
N LEU A 36 -3.18 -0.99 16.28
CA LEU A 36 -4.51 -1.27 15.70
C LEU A 36 -5.10 -0.10 14.89
N ASN A 37 -4.95 1.11 15.40
CA ASN A 37 -5.49 2.32 14.78
C ASN A 37 -4.46 3.04 13.91
N LYS A 38 -3.27 2.47 13.76
CA LYS A 38 -2.15 3.09 13.04
C LYS A 38 -2.06 2.53 11.64
N ARG A 39 -1.80 3.43 10.70
CA ARG A 39 -1.60 3.14 9.29
C ARG A 39 -0.15 3.37 8.93
N PHE A 40 0.38 2.46 8.14
CA PHE A 40 1.79 2.40 7.78
C PHE A 40 1.97 2.54 6.27
N CYS A 41 3.16 2.99 5.90
CA CYS A 41 3.54 3.14 4.50
C CYS A 41 3.64 1.78 3.82
N HIS A 42 3.11 1.71 2.60
CA HIS A 42 3.38 0.65 1.64
C HIS A 42 4.33 1.18 0.56
N VAL A 43 5.14 0.32 -0.06
CA VAL A 43 6.03 0.72 -1.18
C VAL A 43 5.23 1.39 -2.32
N ASN A 44 4.01 0.89 -2.58
CA ASN A 44 3.05 1.58 -3.42
C ASN A 44 2.36 2.71 -2.65
N LYS A 45 2.63 3.96 -3.05
CA LYS A 45 2.10 5.20 -2.44
C LYS A 45 0.58 5.31 -2.46
N ALA A 46 -0.07 4.67 -3.43
CA ALA A 46 -1.54 4.62 -3.52
C ALA A 46 -2.17 3.56 -2.58
N ARG A 47 -1.35 2.95 -1.71
CA ARG A 47 -1.79 1.96 -0.72
C ARG A 47 -1.17 2.27 0.64
N PHE A 48 -1.78 1.72 1.66
CA PHE A 48 -1.28 1.76 3.02
C PHE A 48 -1.51 0.42 3.69
N CYS A 49 -0.82 0.21 4.80
CA CYS A 49 -0.95 -1.01 5.58
C CYS A 49 -1.60 -0.72 6.92
N GLN A 50 -2.43 -1.64 7.39
CA GLN A 50 -3.08 -1.56 8.69
C GLN A 50 -3.02 -2.93 9.37
N CYS A 51 -2.82 -2.95 10.68
CA CYS A 51 -2.90 -4.18 11.45
C CYS A 51 -4.35 -4.56 11.71
N GLY A 52 -4.66 -5.84 11.54
CA GLY A 52 -5.95 -6.43 11.86
C GLY A 52 -5.78 -7.76 12.60
N LEU A 53 -6.90 -8.30 13.08
CA LEU A 53 -6.99 -9.64 13.63
C LEU A 53 -7.75 -10.52 12.65
N ASP A 54 -7.25 -11.73 12.40
CA ASP A 54 -7.94 -12.71 11.57
C ASP A 54 -9.09 -13.38 12.34
N GLU A 55 -9.73 -14.37 11.73
CA GLU A 55 -10.84 -15.11 12.34
C GLU A 55 -10.45 -15.93 13.59
N ASN A 56 -9.15 -16.21 13.76
CA ASN A 56 -8.58 -16.93 14.90
C ASN A 56 -8.07 -15.98 16.00
N GLY A 57 -8.09 -14.66 15.74
CA GLY A 57 -7.54 -13.65 16.64
C GLY A 57 -6.03 -13.45 16.48
N ASP A 58 -5.43 -13.97 15.41
CA ASP A 58 -4.02 -13.77 15.08
C ASP A 58 -3.80 -12.45 14.34
N TRP A 59 -2.68 -11.81 14.61
CA TRP A 59 -2.30 -10.57 13.95
C TRP A 59 -1.94 -10.79 12.49
N PHE A 60 -2.57 -10.02 11.62
CA PHE A 60 -2.19 -9.95 10.22
C PHE A 60 -2.09 -8.50 9.75
N LEU A 61 -1.33 -8.33 8.66
CA LEU A 61 -1.05 -7.03 8.10
C LEU A 61 -1.82 -6.88 6.79
N GLN A 62 -2.79 -5.97 6.79
CA GLN A 62 -3.72 -5.75 5.69
C GLN A 62 -3.21 -4.62 4.79
N VAL A 63 -3.12 -4.89 3.49
CA VAL A 63 -2.83 -3.87 2.48
C VAL A 63 -4.14 -3.30 1.95
N ILE A 64 -4.31 -1.98 2.05
CA ILE A 64 -5.54 -1.27 1.70
C ILE A 64 -5.21 -0.20 0.65
N ALA A 65 -5.98 -0.14 -0.42
CA ALA A 65 -5.85 0.91 -1.43
C ALA A 65 -6.47 2.23 -0.95
N CYS A 66 -5.88 3.34 -1.34
CA CYS A 66 -6.53 4.63 -1.20
C CYS A 66 -7.82 4.67 -2.04
N PRO A 67 -8.90 5.27 -1.52
CA PRO A 67 -10.25 5.11 -2.10
C PRO A 67 -10.44 5.86 -3.42
N TYR A 68 -9.65 6.89 -3.69
CA TYR A 68 -9.81 7.75 -4.87
C TYR A 68 -8.57 7.68 -5.77
N PRO A 69 -8.74 7.82 -7.09
CA PRO A 69 -7.61 7.96 -7.99
C PRO A 69 -6.79 9.20 -7.64
N ASP A 70 -5.48 9.14 -7.93
CA ASP A 70 -4.53 10.22 -7.65
C ASP A 70 -4.45 10.66 -6.18
N THR A 71 -4.75 9.73 -5.26
CA THR A 71 -4.54 9.92 -3.83
C THR A 71 -3.47 8.97 -3.30
N PHE A 72 -2.62 9.50 -2.42
CA PHE A 72 -1.50 8.78 -1.81
C PHE A 72 -1.61 8.81 -0.29
N PHE A 73 -1.15 7.74 0.36
CA PHE A 73 -1.18 7.66 1.81
C PHE A 73 -0.15 8.59 2.46
N SER A 74 -0.61 9.50 3.31
CA SER A 74 0.21 10.35 4.16
C SER A 74 0.34 9.73 5.55
N ARG A 75 1.55 9.36 5.95
CA ARG A 75 1.83 8.83 7.29
C ARG A 75 1.65 9.89 8.36
N SER A 76 2.01 11.14 8.07
CA SER A 76 1.88 12.25 9.03
C SER A 76 0.40 12.56 9.32
N GLN A 77 -0.46 12.49 8.32
CA GLN A 77 -1.90 12.77 8.46
C GLN A 77 -2.73 11.50 8.73
N GLN A 78 -2.14 10.30 8.62
CA GLN A 78 -2.80 9.00 8.79
C GLN A 78 -4.00 8.78 7.83
N LEU A 79 -3.95 9.39 6.64
CA LEU A 79 -5.04 9.34 5.65
C LEU A 79 -4.51 9.47 4.21
N CYS A 80 -5.37 9.21 3.23
CA CYS A 80 -5.03 9.43 1.82
C CYS A 80 -5.28 10.88 1.43
N VAL A 81 -4.25 11.55 0.93
CA VAL A 81 -4.29 12.94 0.44
C VAL A 81 -4.14 12.97 -1.08
N HIS A 82 -4.54 14.06 -1.73
CA HIS A 82 -4.29 14.26 -3.15
C HIS A 82 -2.79 14.31 -3.45
N SER A 83 -2.38 13.78 -4.61
CA SER A 83 -0.97 13.68 -5.03
C SER A 83 -0.23 15.03 -4.96
N SER A 84 -0.90 16.13 -5.29
CA SER A 84 -0.33 17.49 -5.31
C SER A 84 0.09 18.05 -3.96
N VAL A 85 -0.41 17.49 -2.85
CA VAL A 85 -0.09 17.93 -1.48
C VAL A 85 0.63 16.84 -0.67
N TRP A 86 0.93 15.70 -1.30
CA TRP A 86 1.59 14.58 -0.66
C TRP A 86 3.09 14.83 -0.51
N ASN A 87 3.66 14.62 0.67
CA ASN A 87 5.11 14.80 0.89
C ASN A 87 5.86 13.50 0.51
N PRO A 88 6.81 13.56 -0.45
CA PRO A 88 7.50 12.38 -0.96
C PRO A 88 8.43 11.68 0.02
N TYR A 89 8.76 12.33 1.13
CA TYR A 89 9.67 11.79 2.14
C TYR A 89 8.94 11.04 3.27
N GLU A 90 7.60 11.08 3.33
CA GLU A 90 6.82 10.45 4.41
C GLU A 90 6.95 8.92 4.46
N CYS A 91 7.23 8.31 3.31
CA CYS A 91 7.34 6.86 3.11
C CYS A 91 8.69 6.43 2.51
N ALA A 92 9.69 7.31 2.51
CA ALA A 92 11.04 6.90 2.16
C ALA A 92 11.52 5.86 3.20
N ILE A 93 11.93 4.69 2.72
CA ILE A 93 12.42 3.60 3.58
C ILE A 93 13.56 4.17 4.42
N GLN A 94 13.37 4.19 5.74
CA GLN A 94 14.40 4.48 6.72
C GLN A 94 15.41 3.34 6.73
N ILE A 95 16.28 3.27 5.73
CA ILE A 95 17.54 2.54 5.86
C ILE A 95 18.52 3.52 6.52
N ASP A 96 18.45 3.68 7.85
CA ASP A 96 19.53 4.10 8.78
C ASP A 96 18.94 4.64 10.11
N PRO A 97 19.36 4.14 11.30
CA PRO A 97 18.95 4.63 12.63
C PRO A 97 19.51 6.03 13.03
N THR A 98 19.43 7.03 12.16
CA THR A 98 19.71 8.42 12.55
C THR A 98 18.42 9.21 12.76
N PRO A 99 18.26 9.97 13.87
CA PRO A 99 17.18 10.92 13.98
C PRO A 99 17.32 11.96 12.86
N TRP A 100 16.32 12.03 11.99
CA TRP A 100 16.28 12.91 10.82
C TRP A 100 16.88 14.30 11.10
N PRO A 101 17.82 14.82 10.27
CA PRO A 101 18.08 16.24 10.25
C PRO A 101 16.83 16.94 9.71
N THR A 102 16.23 17.80 10.54
CA THR A 102 15.13 18.69 10.14
C THR A 102 15.53 19.47 8.88
N PRO A 103 14.65 19.60 7.87
CA PRO A 103 14.91 20.51 6.76
C PRO A 103 15.05 21.93 7.32
N VAL A 104 16.25 22.49 7.25
CA VAL A 104 16.49 23.92 7.46
C VAL A 104 15.85 24.61 6.26
N PRO A 105 14.90 25.53 6.44
CA PRO A 105 14.41 26.30 5.32
C PRO A 105 15.55 27.21 4.86
N ASP A 106 15.92 27.12 3.58
CA ASP A 106 16.89 28.03 2.98
C ASP A 106 16.27 29.44 2.94
N TYR A 107 16.54 30.22 3.98
CA TYR A 107 16.42 31.68 3.92
C TYR A 107 17.83 32.26 3.77
N VAL A 108 18.35 32.30 2.53
CA VAL A 108 19.34 33.28 2.05
C VAL A 108 19.10 33.56 0.58
#